data_AF-A0A8C2Z6C7-F1
#
_entry.id   AF-A0A8C2Z6C7-F1
#
_cell.length_a   1.000
_cell.length_b   1.000
_cell.length_c   1.000
_cell.angle_alpha   90.00
_cell.angle_beta   90.00
_cell.angle_gamma   90.00
#
_symmetry.space_group_name_H-M   'P 1'
#
loop_
_entity.id
_entity.type
_entity.pdbx_description
1 polymer ?
#
loop_
_entity_poly.entity_id
_entity_poly.type
_entity_poly.pdbx_seq_one_letter_code
_entity_poly.pdbx_strand_id
1 'polypeptide(L)'
;MVCLLNCVLLGYLTWNLRISDAQGEYCHGWLDANGNYHDGFQCPEDFDTMDATVCCGSCSLRYCCAAADARLDQGGCTNDREVDNTEFAARKSTVGLNLLP
;
A
#
# COMPACT_ATOMS: atom_id res chain seq x y z
N MET A 1 -31.11 14.38 35.18
CA MET A 1 -31.17 12.91 34.94
C MET A 1 -30.97 12.55 33.47
N VAL A 2 -31.68 13.20 32.53
CA VAL A 2 -31.67 12.86 31.09
C VAL A 2 -30.31 13.08 30.42
N CYS A 3 -29.56 14.10 30.81
CA CYS A 3 -28.26 14.43 30.21
C CYS A 3 -27.20 13.35 30.47
N LEU A 4 -27.10 12.87 31.72
CA LEU A 4 -26.17 11.80 32.11
C LEU A 4 -26.46 10.49 31.37
N LEU A 5 -27.74 10.18 31.18
CA LEU A 5 -28.17 8.98 30.45
C LEU A 5 -27.74 9.05 28.96
N ASN A 6 -27.89 10.22 28.34
CA ASN A 6 -27.45 10.44 26.96
C ASN A 6 -25.93 10.39 26.82
N CYS A 7 -25.17 10.94 27.77
CA CYS A 7 -23.70 10.85 27.77
C CYS A 7 -23.21 9.40 27.89
N VAL A 8 -23.85 8.61 28.76
CA VAL A 8 -23.50 7.18 28.92
C VAL A 8 -23.86 6.38 27.67
N LEU A 9 -25.01 6.64 27.04
CA LEU A 9 -25.40 5.99 25.78
C LEU A 9 -24.46 6.33 24.62
N LEU A 10 -24.10 7.61 24.45
CA LEU A 10 -23.17 8.06 23.42
C LEU A 10 -21.76 7.49 23.64
N GLY A 11 -21.27 7.48 24.87
CA GLY A 11 -19.99 6.84 25.21
C GLY A 11 -19.99 5.33 24.98
N TYR A 12 -21.12 4.66 25.19
CA TYR A 12 -21.27 3.23 24.90
C TYR A 12 -21.28 2.96 23.39
N LEU A 13 -21.97 3.79 22.59
CA LEU A 13 -21.99 3.68 21.14
C LEU A 13 -20.60 3.87 20.51
N THR A 14 -19.82 4.85 20.98
CA THR A 14 -18.46 5.07 20.48
C THR A 14 -17.47 4.00 20.94
N TRP A 15 -17.67 3.38 22.11
CA TRP A 15 -16.82 2.27 22.55
C TRP A 15 -17.06 0.97 21.78
N ASN A 16 -18.30 0.74 21.32
CA ASN A 16 -18.68 -0.45 20.57
C ASN A 16 -18.42 -0.31 19.06
N LEU A 17 -18.35 0.90 18.52
CA LEU A 17 -17.87 1.16 17.17
C LEU A 17 -16.35 1.08 17.14
N ARG A 18 -15.83 -0.15 17.16
CA ARG A 18 -14.48 -0.44 16.67
C ARG A 18 -14.51 -0.17 15.17
N ILE A 19 -14.13 1.04 14.76
CA ILE A 19 -13.69 1.28 13.38
C ILE A 19 -12.40 0.46 13.26
N SER A 20 -12.52 -0.79 12.80
CA SER A 20 -11.37 -1.55 12.38
C SER A 20 -10.81 -0.81 11.18
N ASP A 21 -9.73 -0.08 11.40
CA ASP A 21 -8.81 0.35 10.36
C ASP A 21 -8.12 -0.92 9.83
N ALA A 22 -8.91 -1.81 9.23
CA ALA A 22 -8.43 -3.00 8.56
C ALA A 22 -7.86 -2.50 7.23
N GLN A 23 -6.67 -1.92 7.30
CA GLN A 23 -5.86 -1.66 6.12
C GLN A 23 -5.71 -3.00 5.41
N GLY A 24 -6.09 -3.03 4.14
CA GLY A 24 -6.04 -4.23 3.32
C GLY A 24 -4.61 -4.68 3.04
N GLU A 25 -4.44 -5.50 2.02
CA GLU A 25 -3.12 -5.92 1.58
C GLU A 25 -2.37 -4.77 0.89
N TYR A 26 -1.05 -4.78 1.01
CA TYR A 26 -0.19 -3.91 0.22
C TYR A 26 0.20 -4.63 -1.08
N CYS A 27 -0.12 -4.05 -2.23
CA CYS A 27 0.40 -4.49 -3.52
C CYS A 27 1.80 -3.89 -3.71
N HIS A 28 2.83 -4.72 -3.70
CA HIS A 28 4.20 -4.28 -3.99
C HIS A 28 4.33 -3.80 -5.43
N GLY A 29 5.22 -2.84 -5.68
CA GLY A 29 5.56 -2.36 -7.02
C GLY A 29 6.06 -3.48 -7.93
N TRP A 30 5.89 -3.30 -9.25
CA TRP A 30 6.24 -4.33 -10.22
C TRP A 30 6.58 -3.76 -11.60
N LEU A 31 7.31 -4.55 -12.39
CA LEU A 31 7.49 -4.32 -13.82
C LEU A 31 6.39 -5.03 -14.62
N ASP A 32 5.66 -4.29 -15.46
CA ASP A 32 4.66 -4.87 -16.35
C ASP A 32 5.28 -5.61 -17.55
N ALA A 33 4.44 -6.19 -18.42
CA ALA A 33 4.91 -6.93 -19.59
C ALA A 33 5.60 -6.05 -20.66
N ASN A 34 5.46 -4.73 -20.56
CA ASN A 34 6.08 -3.73 -21.42
C ASN A 34 7.38 -3.17 -20.81
N GLY A 35 7.73 -3.57 -19.58
CA GLY A 35 8.90 -3.09 -18.86
C GLY A 35 8.69 -1.76 -18.15
N ASN A 36 7.46 -1.27 -18.02
CA ASN A 36 7.18 -0.09 -17.21
C ASN A 36 7.07 -0.49 -15.73
N TYR A 37 7.65 0.33 -14.86
CA TYR A 37 7.53 0.16 -13.42
C TYR A 37 6.25 0.81 -12.91
N HIS A 38 5.51 0.08 -12.09
CA HIS A 38 4.33 0.53 -11.36
C HIS A 38 4.67 0.58 -9.88
N ASP A 39 4.37 1.72 -9.25
CA ASP A 39 4.57 1.89 -7.80
C ASP A 39 3.63 0.98 -7.01
N GLY A 40 4.06 0.59 -5.82
CA GLY A 40 3.21 -0.18 -4.91
C GLY A 40 2.15 0.70 -4.24
N PHE A 41 1.00 0.11 -3.92
CA PHE A 41 -0.15 0.80 -3.32
C PHE A 41 -0.81 -0.04 -2.22
N GLN A 42 -1.51 0.65 -1.33
CA GLN A 42 -2.25 0.07 -0.21
C GLN A 42 -3.70 -0.15 -0.63
N CYS A 43 -4.22 -1.37 -0.48
CA CYS A 43 -5.62 -1.64 -0.71
C CYS A 43 -6.49 -1.31 0.53
N PRO A 44 -7.75 -0.87 0.34
CA PRO A 44 -8.31 -0.32 -0.91
C PRO A 44 -7.68 1.06 -1.24
N GLU A 45 -7.60 1.41 -2.52
CA GLU A 45 -7.21 2.77 -2.94
C GLU A 45 -8.38 3.77 -2.78
N ASP A 46 -8.11 5.07 -2.99
CA ASP A 46 -9.08 6.16 -2.77
C ASP A 46 -10.42 6.00 -3.52
N PHE A 47 -10.39 5.33 -4.67
CA PHE A 47 -11.56 5.15 -5.55
C PHE A 47 -12.08 3.71 -5.61
N ASP A 48 -11.53 2.82 -4.78
CA ASP A 48 -11.99 1.45 -4.66
C ASP A 48 -13.21 1.32 -3.73
N THR A 49 -13.88 0.17 -3.82
CA THR A 49 -14.88 -0.21 -2.81
C THR A 49 -14.19 -0.57 -1.49
N MET A 50 -14.84 -0.31 -0.36
CA MET A 50 -14.23 -0.55 0.97
C MET A 50 -13.85 -2.01 1.23
N ASP A 51 -14.46 -2.95 0.50
CA ASP A 51 -14.18 -4.38 0.59
C ASP A 51 -13.05 -4.86 -0.33
N ALA A 52 -12.53 -4.00 -1.22
CA ALA A 52 -11.40 -4.29 -2.10
C ALA A 52 -10.08 -4.30 -1.33
N THR A 53 -9.98 -5.19 -0.36
CA THR A 53 -8.89 -5.25 0.64
C THR A 53 -7.80 -6.26 0.26
N VAL A 54 -7.90 -6.93 -0.88
CA VAL A 54 -6.99 -8.01 -1.30
C VAL A 54 -6.17 -7.57 -2.52
N CYS A 55 -4.88 -7.90 -2.55
CA CYS A 55 -4.05 -7.70 -3.73
C CYS A 55 -4.26 -8.85 -4.72
N CYS A 56 -4.82 -8.55 -5.89
CA CYS A 56 -5.28 -9.54 -6.84
C CYS A 56 -4.55 -9.43 -8.19
N GLY A 57 -4.72 -10.47 -9.03
CA GLY A 57 -4.25 -10.47 -10.42
C GLY A 57 -3.05 -11.37 -10.67
N SER A 58 -2.01 -10.81 -11.29
CA SER A 58 -0.80 -11.53 -11.72
C SER A 58 0.44 -10.72 -11.41
N CYS A 59 1.63 -11.33 -11.49
CA CYS A 59 2.87 -10.62 -11.21
C CYS A 59 3.05 -9.34 -12.06
N SER A 60 2.55 -9.30 -13.29
CA SER A 60 2.66 -8.16 -14.22
C SER A 60 1.42 -7.25 -14.28
N LEU A 61 0.38 -7.53 -13.48
CA LEU A 61 -0.83 -6.70 -13.37
C LEU A 61 -1.45 -6.92 -11.99
N ARG A 62 -1.28 -5.94 -11.09
CA ARG A 62 -1.79 -5.98 -9.72
C ARG A 62 -2.89 -4.93 -9.56
N TYR A 63 -3.93 -5.27 -8.80
CA TYR A 63 -5.06 -4.39 -8.51
C TYR A 63 -5.74 -4.81 -7.20
N CYS A 64 -6.41 -3.89 -6.53
CA CYS A 64 -7.21 -4.20 -5.36
C CYS A 64 -8.52 -4.89 -5.75
N CYS A 65 -8.91 -5.94 -5.03
CA CYS A 65 -10.18 -6.62 -5.23
C CYS A 65 -10.77 -7.20 -3.94
N ALA A 66 -12.05 -7.55 -3.94
CA ALA A 66 -12.74 -8.19 -2.82
C ALA A 66 -12.72 -9.73 -2.91
N ALA A 67 -12.33 -10.27 -4.05
CA ALA A 67 -12.38 -11.70 -4.38
C ALA A 67 -11.10 -12.42 -3.94
N ALA A 68 -11.13 -13.07 -2.77
CA ALA A 68 -9.96 -13.74 -2.19
C ALA A 68 -9.41 -14.90 -3.04
N ASP A 69 -10.20 -15.47 -3.96
CA ASP A 69 -9.78 -16.49 -4.92
C ASP A 69 -8.95 -15.91 -6.08
N ALA A 70 -9.04 -14.61 -6.34
CA ALA A 70 -8.21 -13.88 -7.30
C ALA A 70 -6.92 -13.32 -6.67
N ARG A 71 -6.67 -13.60 -5.37
CA ARG A 71 -5.51 -13.12 -4.62
C ARG A 71 -4.21 -13.55 -5.28
N LEU A 72 -3.31 -12.60 -5.47
CA LEU A 72 -1.98 -12.82 -6.01
C LEU A 72 -1.02 -13.26 -4.89
N ASP A 73 -0.33 -14.38 -5.09
CA ASP A 73 0.84 -14.73 -4.27
C ASP A 73 2.06 -13.92 -4.70
N GLN A 74 2.17 -12.71 -4.14
CA GLN A 74 3.24 -11.77 -4.47
C GLN A 74 4.64 -12.31 -4.13
N GLY A 75 4.76 -13.23 -3.16
CA GLY A 75 6.05 -13.83 -2.78
C GLY A 75 6.63 -14.76 -3.84
N GLY A 76 5.81 -15.22 -4.80
CA GLY A 76 6.25 -15.99 -5.95
C GLY A 76 6.65 -15.15 -7.16
N CYS A 77 6.45 -13.84 -7.13
CA CYS A 77 6.84 -12.95 -8.21
C CYS A 77 8.34 -12.61 -8.16
N THR A 78 8.93 -12.33 -9.33
CA THR A 78 10.36 -12.00 -9.47
C THR A 78 10.59 -10.65 -10.16
N ASN A 79 9.52 -9.90 -10.39
CA ASN A 79 9.50 -8.64 -11.14
C ASN A 79 9.17 -7.44 -10.23
N ASP A 80 9.43 -7.57 -8.94
CA ASP A 80 9.16 -6.62 -7.85
C ASP A 80 10.26 -5.56 -7.64
N ARG A 81 11.42 -5.71 -8.29
CA ARG A 81 12.53 -4.76 -8.13
C ARG A 81 12.36 -3.53 -9.00
N GLU A 82 12.30 -2.38 -8.35
CA GLU A 82 12.81 -1.14 -8.93
C GLU A 82 14.28 -1.39 -9.26
N VAL A 83 14.68 -1.20 -10.53
CA VAL A 83 16.09 -1.23 -10.91
C VAL A 83 16.74 -0.06 -10.19
N ASP A 84 17.32 -0.35 -9.02
CA ASP A 84 18.10 0.58 -8.23
C ASP A 84 19.19 1.17 -9.14
N ASN A 85 18.98 2.41 -9.58
CA ASN A 85 19.99 3.22 -10.24
C ASN A 85 21.01 3.72 -9.19
N THR A 86 21.54 2.80 -8.36
CA THR A 86 22.57 3.09 -7.35
C THR A 86 23.86 3.63 -7.97
N GLU A 87 24.04 3.51 -9.29
CA GLU A 87 25.15 4.11 -10.01
C GLU A 87 25.11 5.66 -10.01
N PHE A 88 23.93 6.27 -9.88
CA PHE A 88 23.83 7.75 -9.82
C PHE A 88 24.08 8.31 -8.42
N ALA A 89 23.76 7.55 -7.37
CA ALA A 89 24.04 7.94 -5.98
C ALA A 89 25.55 7.90 -5.67
N ALA A 90 26.28 6.92 -6.20
CA ALA A 90 27.73 6.82 -6.03
C ALA A 90 28.49 7.97 -6.73
N ARG A 91 28.01 8.44 -7.89
CA ARG A 91 28.68 9.52 -8.63
C ARG A 91 28.49 10.91 -8.01
N LYS A 92 27.41 11.12 -7.26
CA LYS A 92 27.16 12.39 -6.53
C LYS A 92 28.12 12.58 -5.35
N SER A 93 28.65 11.49 -4.78
CA SER A 93 29.58 11.58 -3.64
C SER A 93 31.00 12.00 -4.04
N THR A 94 31.45 11.71 -5.27
CA THR A 94 32.80 12.05 -5.73
C THR A 94 32.94 13.51 -6.18
N VAL A 95 31.84 14.15 -6.59
CA VAL A 95 31.85 15.56 -7.01
C VAL A 95 31.93 16.52 -5.81
N GLY A 96 31.54 16.07 -4.61
CA GLY A 96 31.55 16.89 -3.38
C GLY A 96 32.91 17.08 -2.69
N LEU A 97 33.96 16.34 -3.09
CA LEU A 97 35.30 16.48 -2.47
C LEU A 97 36.26 17.41 -3.22
N ASN A 98 35.92 17.91 -4.41
CA ASN A 98 36.81 18.73 -5.24
C ASN A 98 36.49 20.24 -5.23
N LEU A 99 35.81 20.73 -4.18
CA LEU A 99 35.38 22.14 -4.06
C LEU A 99 35.78 22.82 -2.76
N LEU A 100 36.76 22.28 -2.02
CA LEU A 100 37.43 23.02 -0.94
C LEU A 100 38.71 23.69 -1.49
N PRO A 101 38.87 25.03 -1.34
CA PRO A 101 40.10 25.73 -1.69
C PRO A 101 41.27 25.36 -0.75
#